data_AF-A0A1Y1UKZ0-F1
#
_entry.id   AF-A0A1Y1UKZ0-F1
#
_cell.length_a   1.000
_cell.length_b   1.000
_cell.length_c   1.000
_cell.angle_alpha   90.00
_cell.angle_beta   90.00
_cell.angle_gamma   90.00
#
_symmetry.space_group_name_H-M   'P 1'
#
loop_
_entity.id
_entity.type
_entity.pdbx_description
1 polymer ?
#
loop_
_entity_poly.entity_id
_entity_poly.type
_entity_poly.pdbx_seq_one_letter_code
_entity_poly.pdbx_strand_id
1 'polypeptide(L)'
;MSVLYILGIYVFIICSFIFIMLFGPNEMFKGTIIEKIHWFLTIGARQYLLQLYKYIFGKEFNTENKIFKAIYGFRHRFIQLFYLSISSGGIVLFFYTALSRLPNRYLGPIHFFIMPVVIGFIYVSFYIACVSDPGFITKENVDKICKHFKYDHILYLKEHVKRANLINQQDQNIAVLVDIV
;
A
#
# COMPACT_ATOMS: atom_id res chain seq x y z
N MET A 1 -13.18 -19.97 23.78
CA MET A 1 -11.91 -19.67 23.07
C MET A 1 -11.24 -18.52 23.79
N SER A 2 -10.07 -18.73 24.40
CA SER A 2 -9.34 -17.69 25.12
C SER A 2 -8.95 -16.56 24.17
N VAL A 3 -9.11 -15.30 24.59
CA VAL A 3 -8.80 -14.10 23.79
C VAL A 3 -7.39 -14.16 23.18
N LEU A 4 -6.45 -14.81 23.88
CA LEU A 4 -5.09 -15.08 23.43
C LEU A 4 -5.04 -15.89 22.11
N TYR A 5 -5.91 -16.87 21.93
CA TYR A 5 -5.96 -17.71 20.72
C TYR A 5 -6.47 -16.91 19.52
N ILE A 6 -7.49 -16.07 19.73
CA ILE A 6 -8.02 -15.17 18.70
C ILE A 6 -6.94 -14.16 18.28
N LEU A 7 -6.21 -13.60 19.24
CA LEU A 7 -5.13 -12.66 18.98
C LEU A 7 -3.96 -13.34 18.26
N GLY A 8 -3.61 -14.57 18.64
CA GLY A 8 -2.57 -15.36 17.97
C GLY A 8 -2.89 -15.65 16.50
N ILE A 9 -4.14 -16.06 16.20
CA ILE A 9 -4.59 -16.25 14.82
C ILE A 9 -4.53 -14.95 14.02
N TYR A 10 -5.00 -13.84 14.61
CA TYR A 10 -4.99 -12.54 13.96
C TYR A 10 -3.57 -12.10 13.57
N VAL A 11 -2.61 -12.20 14.50
CA VAL A 11 -1.20 -11.88 14.23
C VAL A 11 -0.63 -12.79 13.14
N PHE A 12 -0.90 -14.09 13.20
CA PHE A 12 -0.42 -15.04 12.20
C PHE A 12 -0.94 -14.73 10.79
N ILE A 13 -2.23 -14.38 10.67
CA ILE A 13 -2.86 -13.99 9.40
C ILE A 13 -2.20 -12.73 8.85
N ILE A 14 -1.98 -11.71 9.69
CA ILE A 14 -1.35 -10.46 9.28
C ILE A 14 0.09 -10.67 8.84
N CYS A 15 0.88 -11.42 9.60
CA CYS A 15 2.27 -11.72 9.25
C CYS A 15 2.34 -12.48 7.92
N SER A 16 1.48 -13.47 7.74
CA SER A 16 1.39 -14.23 6.48
C SER A 16 0.99 -13.35 5.31
N PHE A 17 0.04 -12.43 5.52
CA PHE A 17 -0.39 -11.46 4.51
C PHE A 17 0.74 -10.51 4.10
N ILE A 18 1.46 -9.91 5.07
CA ILE A 18 2.61 -9.05 4.80
C ILE A 18 3.69 -9.84 4.04
N PHE A 19 3.99 -11.06 4.47
CA PHE A 19 4.99 -11.91 3.84
C PHE A 19 4.68 -12.14 2.35
N ILE A 20 3.44 -12.51 2.03
CA ILE A 20 3.01 -12.71 0.63
C ILE A 20 3.07 -11.41 -0.17
N MET A 21 2.74 -10.27 0.44
CA MET A 21 2.81 -8.97 -0.23
C MET A 21 4.23 -8.51 -0.50
N LEU A 22 5.13 -8.66 0.46
CA LEU A 22 6.51 -8.18 0.37
C LEU A 22 7.38 -9.08 -0.52
N PHE A 23 7.19 -10.39 -0.43
CA PHE A 23 8.01 -11.36 -1.17
C PHE A 23 7.36 -11.85 -2.47
N GLY A 24 6.09 -11.54 -2.71
CA GLY A 24 5.36 -11.91 -3.92
C GLY A 24 6.01 -11.48 -5.24
N PRO A 25 6.55 -10.26 -5.39
CA PRO A 25 7.21 -9.83 -6.64
C PRO A 25 8.68 -10.29 -6.75
N ASN A 26 9.26 -10.90 -5.70
CA ASN A 26 10.66 -11.29 -5.71
C ASN A 26 10.91 -12.46 -6.68
N GLU A 27 12.00 -12.38 -7.45
CA GLU A 27 12.35 -13.38 -8.46
C GLU A 27 12.55 -14.79 -7.89
N MET A 28 12.90 -14.87 -6.60
CA MET A 28 13.07 -16.12 -5.86
C MET A 28 11.79 -16.97 -5.77
N PHE A 29 10.61 -16.36 -5.85
CA PHE A 29 9.32 -17.06 -5.69
C PHE A 29 8.55 -17.24 -7.01
N LYS A 30 9.18 -16.95 -8.16
CA LYS A 30 8.59 -17.15 -9.50
C LYS A 30 8.20 -18.62 -9.71
N GLY A 31 6.95 -18.86 -10.14
CA GLY A 31 6.33 -20.16 -10.36
C GLY A 31 5.70 -20.82 -9.13
N THR A 32 5.85 -20.23 -7.93
CA THR A 32 5.35 -20.83 -6.69
C THR A 32 3.88 -20.45 -6.39
N ILE A 33 3.29 -21.14 -5.40
CA ILE A 33 1.95 -20.82 -4.90
C ILE A 33 1.88 -19.39 -4.35
N ILE A 34 2.97 -18.89 -3.77
CA ILE A 34 3.04 -17.53 -3.19
C ILE A 34 2.85 -16.47 -4.28
N GLU A 35 3.53 -16.60 -5.42
CA GLU A 35 3.36 -15.69 -6.56
C GLU A 35 1.92 -15.76 -7.09
N LYS A 36 1.33 -16.95 -7.20
CA LYS A 36 -0.06 -17.08 -7.66
C LYS A 36 -1.05 -16.39 -6.73
N ILE A 37 -0.88 -16.53 -5.42
CA ILE A 37 -1.71 -15.84 -4.42
C ILE A 37 -1.47 -14.33 -4.50
N HIS A 38 -0.21 -13.90 -4.64
CA HIS A 38 0.12 -12.48 -4.81
C HIS A 38 -0.51 -11.91 -6.09
N TRP A 39 -0.41 -12.60 -7.23
CA TRP A 39 -1.03 -12.21 -8.49
C TRP A 39 -2.56 -12.19 -8.37
N PHE A 40 -3.15 -13.17 -7.70
CA PHE A 40 -4.58 -13.20 -7.45
C PHE A 40 -5.02 -12.03 -6.57
N LEU A 41 -4.32 -11.72 -5.47
CA LEU A 41 -4.64 -10.55 -4.65
C LEU A 41 -4.46 -9.23 -5.42
N THR A 42 -3.42 -9.16 -6.26
CA THR A 42 -2.97 -7.92 -6.89
C THR A 42 -3.78 -7.57 -8.14
N ILE A 43 -3.93 -8.53 -9.04
CA ILE A 43 -4.52 -8.36 -10.37
C ILE A 43 -5.81 -9.16 -10.49
N GLY A 44 -5.82 -10.40 -9.99
CA GLY A 44 -6.96 -11.32 -10.11
C GLY A 44 -8.21 -10.79 -9.43
N ALA A 45 -8.14 -10.34 -8.18
CA ALA A 45 -9.28 -9.86 -7.39
C ALA A 45 -10.01 -8.71 -8.09
N ARG A 46 -9.26 -7.82 -8.75
CA ARG A 46 -9.83 -6.75 -9.59
C ARG A 46 -10.58 -7.32 -10.79
N GLN A 47 -9.96 -8.24 -11.53
CA GLN A 47 -10.57 -8.85 -12.72
C GLN A 47 -11.84 -9.63 -12.35
N TYR A 48 -11.80 -10.40 -11.25
CA TYR A 48 -12.97 -11.12 -10.75
C TYR A 48 -14.09 -10.18 -10.28
N LEU A 49 -13.77 -9.08 -9.58
CA LEU A 49 -14.78 -8.08 -9.20
C LEU A 49 -15.45 -7.42 -10.41
N LEU A 50 -14.67 -7.09 -11.45
CA LEU A 50 -15.21 -6.51 -12.68
C LEU A 50 -16.05 -7.53 -13.47
N GLN A 51 -15.64 -8.80 -13.49
CA GLN A 51 -16.40 -9.89 -14.09
C GLN A 51 -17.70 -10.17 -13.32
N LEU A 52 -17.66 -10.15 -11.98
CA LEU A 52 -18.82 -10.28 -11.12
C LEU A 52 -19.80 -9.11 -11.36
N TYR A 53 -19.30 -7.88 -11.45
CA TYR A 53 -20.11 -6.72 -11.80
C TYR A 53 -20.78 -6.88 -13.17
N LYS A 54 -20.02 -7.32 -14.19
CA LYS A 54 -20.56 -7.61 -15.53
C LYS A 54 -21.63 -8.70 -15.49
N TYR A 55 -21.44 -9.72 -14.66
CA TYR A 55 -22.40 -10.81 -14.47
C TYR A 55 -23.70 -10.33 -13.80
N ILE A 56 -23.60 -9.50 -12.76
CA ILE A 56 -24.77 -9.00 -12.00
C ILE A 56 -25.55 -7.94 -12.78
N PHE A 57 -24.84 -6.98 -13.40
CA PHE A 57 -25.48 -5.81 -14.03
C PHE A 57 -25.59 -5.92 -15.56
N GLY A 58 -24.99 -6.94 -16.18
CA GLY A 58 -25.01 -7.15 -17.64
C GLY A 58 -24.30 -6.08 -18.45
N LYS A 59 -23.60 -5.14 -17.80
CA LYS A 59 -22.92 -4.01 -18.43
C LYS A 59 -21.44 -4.01 -18.09
N GLU A 60 -20.62 -3.60 -19.04
CA GLU A 60 -19.19 -3.40 -18.80
C GLU A 60 -19.00 -2.17 -17.91
N PHE A 61 -18.13 -2.32 -16.90
CA PHE A 61 -17.83 -1.22 -15.99
C PHE A 61 -17.05 -0.14 -16.75
N ASN A 62 -17.54 1.10 -16.74
CA ASN A 62 -16.85 2.20 -17.40
C ASN A 62 -15.55 2.53 -16.64
N THR A 63 -14.44 1.99 -17.16
CA THR A 63 -13.11 2.10 -16.56
C THR A 63 -12.56 3.53 -16.67
N GLU A 64 -13.14 4.36 -17.53
CA GLU A 64 -12.79 5.79 -17.68
C GLU A 64 -13.41 6.69 -16.61
N ASN A 65 -14.25 6.14 -15.72
CA ASN A 65 -14.86 6.93 -14.67
C ASN A 65 -13.76 7.53 -13.76
N LYS A 66 -13.77 8.86 -13.58
CA LYS A 66 -12.74 9.59 -12.82
C LYS A 66 -12.57 9.04 -11.40
N ILE A 67 -13.66 8.58 -10.79
CA ILE A 67 -13.66 7.96 -9.45
C ILE A 67 -12.89 6.63 -9.49
N PHE A 68 -13.09 5.82 -10.53
CA PHE A 68 -12.35 4.58 -10.72
C PHE A 68 -10.87 4.87 -11.00
N LYS A 69 -10.55 5.84 -11.86
CA LYS A 69 -9.14 6.22 -12.09
C LYS A 69 -8.47 6.80 -10.85
N ALA A 70 -9.20 7.52 -10.00
CA ALA A 70 -8.70 8.03 -8.72
C ALA A 70 -8.45 6.90 -7.72
N ILE A 71 -9.42 5.99 -7.52
CA ILE A 71 -9.28 4.85 -6.60
C ILE A 71 -8.18 3.88 -7.08
N TYR A 72 -8.06 3.69 -8.40
CA TYR A 72 -7.15 2.72 -9.00
C TYR A 72 -5.83 3.33 -9.50
N GLY A 73 -5.63 4.64 -9.40
CA GLY A 73 -4.40 5.35 -9.83
C GLY A 73 -3.24 5.27 -8.84
N PHE A 74 -3.49 4.86 -7.60
CA PHE A 74 -2.44 4.81 -6.57
C PHE A 74 -1.46 3.66 -6.80
N ARG A 75 -0.16 3.99 -6.87
CA ARG A 75 0.95 3.08 -7.19
C ARG A 75 1.13 1.95 -6.15
N HIS A 76 0.95 2.24 -4.86
CA HIS A 76 1.18 1.29 -3.75
C HIS A 76 -0.13 0.90 -3.03
N ARG A 77 -1.17 0.52 -3.78
CA ARG A 77 -2.53 0.32 -3.26
C ARG A 77 -2.65 -0.72 -2.14
N PHE A 78 -1.84 -1.78 -2.17
CA PHE A 78 -1.93 -2.85 -1.17
C PHE A 78 -1.36 -2.44 0.18
N ILE A 79 -0.22 -1.74 0.18
CA ILE A 79 0.38 -1.18 1.39
C ILE A 79 -0.58 -0.17 2.01
N GLN A 80 -1.23 0.66 1.18
CA GLN A 80 -2.24 1.61 1.63
C GLN A 80 -3.46 0.91 2.26
N LEU A 81 -4.03 -0.09 1.59
CA LEU A 81 -5.19 -0.84 2.08
C LEU A 81 -4.86 -1.61 3.36
N PHE A 82 -3.67 -2.17 3.43
CA PHE A 82 -3.17 -2.89 4.61
C PHE A 82 -3.02 -1.96 5.81
N TYR A 83 -2.37 -0.81 5.62
CA TYR A 83 -2.26 0.21 6.66
C TYR A 83 -3.63 0.68 7.14
N LEU A 84 -4.54 0.97 6.21
CA LEU A 84 -5.89 1.41 6.53
C LEU A 84 -6.66 0.34 7.31
N SER A 85 -6.50 -0.94 6.96
CA SER A 85 -7.12 -2.08 7.64
C SER A 85 -6.63 -2.24 9.08
N ILE A 86 -5.32 -2.17 9.31
CA ILE A 86 -4.76 -2.26 10.67
C ILE A 86 -5.14 -1.04 11.52
N SER A 87 -5.04 0.16 10.94
CA SER A 87 -5.37 1.39 11.65
C SER A 87 -6.85 1.43 12.03
N SER A 88 -7.76 1.18 11.08
CA SER A 88 -9.19 1.13 11.36
C SER A 88 -9.57 -0.01 12.30
N GLY A 89 -8.99 -1.20 12.15
CA GLY A 89 -9.21 -2.32 13.05
C GLY A 89 -8.76 -2.00 14.49
N GLY A 90 -7.59 -1.38 14.65
CA GLY A 90 -7.09 -0.95 15.96
C GLY A 90 -7.99 0.08 16.63
N ILE A 91 -8.50 1.05 15.86
CA ILE A 91 -9.44 2.06 16.34
C ILE A 91 -10.77 1.41 16.76
N VAL A 92 -11.35 0.54 15.93
CA VAL A 92 -12.60 -0.16 16.26
C VAL A 92 -12.44 -1.01 17.52
N LEU A 93 -11.33 -1.75 17.63
CA LEU A 93 -11.02 -2.56 18.81
C LEU A 93 -10.87 -1.68 20.07
N PHE A 94 -10.22 -0.53 19.93
CA PHE A 94 -10.12 0.46 21.01
C PHE A 94 -11.49 0.95 21.45
N PHE A 95 -12.37 1.33 20.51
CA PHE A 95 -13.73 1.75 20.83
C PHE A 95 -14.54 0.67 21.53
N TYR A 96 -14.40 -0.59 21.10
CA TYR A 96 -15.14 -1.71 21.70
C TYR A 96 -14.65 -2.09 23.10
N THR A 97 -13.34 -2.00 23.35
CA THR A 97 -12.73 -2.55 24.59
C THR A 97 -12.33 -1.49 25.61
N ALA A 98 -11.82 -0.35 25.16
CA ALA A 98 -11.18 0.66 26.01
C ALA A 98 -12.12 1.82 26.32
N LEU A 99 -13.05 2.17 25.43
CA LEU A 99 -13.95 3.30 25.64
C LEU A 99 -14.83 3.11 26.90
N SER A 100 -15.32 1.89 27.15
CA SER A 100 -16.12 1.57 28.35
C SER A 100 -15.35 1.65 29.66
N ARG A 101 -14.01 1.68 29.60
CA ARG A 101 -13.10 1.79 30.76
C ARG A 101 -12.66 3.23 31.02
N LEU A 102 -13.15 4.18 30.22
CA LEU A 102 -12.86 5.61 30.31
C LEU A 102 -14.12 6.37 30.77
N PRO A 103 -14.00 7.39 31.64
CA PRO A 103 -12.79 7.81 32.35
C PRO A 103 -12.51 6.92 33.58
N ASN A 104 -11.24 6.79 33.99
CA ASN A 104 -10.87 6.08 35.23
C ASN A 104 -9.94 6.94 36.10
N ARG A 105 -9.53 6.43 37.27
CA ARG A 105 -8.67 7.13 38.22
C ARG A 105 -7.33 7.65 37.63
N TYR A 106 -6.81 6.97 36.62
CA TYR A 106 -5.56 7.28 35.90
C TYR A 106 -5.79 8.05 34.59
N LEU A 107 -6.93 7.89 33.91
CA LEU A 107 -7.25 8.59 32.66
C LEU A 107 -8.48 9.48 32.85
N GLY A 108 -8.24 10.79 32.89
CA GLY A 108 -9.28 11.80 33.01
C GLY A 108 -10.13 12.01 31.73
N PRO A 109 -11.21 12.80 31.82
CA PRO A 109 -12.15 13.01 30.71
C PRO A 109 -11.55 13.74 29.50
N ILE A 110 -10.36 14.34 29.63
CA ILE A 110 -9.65 15.01 28.53
C ILE A 110 -9.41 14.10 27.32
N HIS A 111 -9.27 12.79 27.55
CA HIS A 111 -9.03 11.81 26.49
C HIS A 111 -10.20 11.69 25.51
N PHE A 112 -11.43 12.01 25.91
CA PHE A 112 -12.58 12.03 24.99
C PHE A 112 -12.45 13.13 23.93
N PHE A 113 -11.76 14.22 24.24
CA PHE A 113 -11.53 15.31 23.30
C PHE A 113 -10.27 15.10 22.45
N ILE A 114 -9.20 14.56 23.05
CA ILE A 114 -7.93 14.32 22.35
C ILE A 114 -8.06 13.15 21.35
N MET A 115 -8.79 12.09 21.71
CA MET A 115 -8.94 10.89 20.89
C MET A 115 -9.43 11.18 19.44
N PRO A 116 -10.55 11.88 19.20
CA PRO A 116 -10.99 12.17 17.84
C PRO A 116 -10.00 13.05 17.06
N VAL A 117 -9.28 13.95 17.74
CA VAL A 117 -8.25 14.79 17.12
C VAL A 117 -7.08 13.93 16.63
N VAL A 118 -6.60 13.00 17.46
CA VAL A 118 -5.50 12.09 17.09
C VAL A 118 -5.93 11.14 15.96
N ILE A 119 -7.14 10.58 16.03
CA ILE A 119 -7.68 9.72 14.97
C ILE A 119 -7.77 10.49 13.64
N GLY A 120 -8.30 11.72 13.68
CA GLY A 120 -8.36 12.59 12.51
C GLY A 120 -6.98 12.86 11.93
N PHE A 121 -6.01 13.18 12.78
CA PHE A 121 -4.63 13.42 12.36
C PHE A 121 -3.99 12.20 11.66
N ILE A 122 -4.22 10.99 12.17
CA ILE A 122 -3.72 9.75 11.55
C ILE A 122 -4.27 9.60 10.12
N TYR A 123 -5.57 9.78 9.92
CA TYR A 123 -6.15 9.64 8.58
C TYR A 123 -5.76 10.76 7.63
N VAL A 124 -5.68 12.00 8.11
CA VAL A 124 -5.25 13.15 7.29
C VAL A 124 -3.80 12.99 6.85
N SER A 125 -2.89 12.66 7.78
CA SER A 125 -1.47 12.45 7.46
C SER A 125 -1.29 11.27 6.48
N PHE A 126 -2.02 10.18 6.68
CA PHE A 126 -2.03 9.06 5.75
C PHE A 126 -2.54 9.45 4.36
N TYR A 127 -3.62 10.22 4.28
CA TYR A 127 -4.16 10.70 3.01
C TYR A 127 -3.15 11.58 2.27
N ILE A 128 -2.53 12.54 2.97
CA ILE A 128 -1.48 13.39 2.41
C ILE A 128 -0.33 12.54 1.88
N ALA A 129 0.11 11.55 2.65
CA ALA A 129 1.16 10.61 2.21
C ALA A 129 0.75 9.81 0.96
N CYS A 130 -0.52 9.44 0.82
CA CYS A 130 -1.02 8.70 -0.36
C CYS A 130 -1.08 9.55 -1.64
N VAL A 131 -1.36 10.85 -1.50
CA VAL A 131 -1.53 11.78 -2.62
C VAL A 131 -0.22 12.47 -3.00
N SER A 132 0.74 12.53 -2.08
CA SER A 132 2.04 13.15 -2.33
C SER A 132 2.80 12.40 -3.42
N ASP A 133 3.23 13.13 -4.44
CA ASP A 133 4.07 12.60 -5.51
C ASP A 133 5.48 12.33 -4.96
N PRO A 134 6.03 11.10 -5.09
CA PRO A 134 7.40 10.79 -4.66
C PRO A 134 8.48 11.56 -5.46
N GLY A 135 8.10 12.25 -6.55
CA GLY A 135 9.00 12.95 -7.43
C GLY A 135 9.70 12.00 -8.40
N PHE A 136 10.07 12.53 -9.57
CA PHE A 136 10.72 11.76 -10.63
C PHE A 136 12.18 12.17 -10.78
N ILE A 137 13.05 11.17 -10.96
CA ILE A 137 14.47 11.38 -11.22
C ILE A 137 14.68 11.46 -12.73
N THR A 138 15.11 12.62 -13.22
CA THR A 138 15.41 12.92 -14.62
C THR A 138 16.92 13.06 -14.82
N LYS A 139 17.41 12.89 -16.05
CA LYS A 139 18.84 13.02 -16.37
C LYS A 139 19.42 14.39 -15.95
N GLU A 140 18.59 15.42 -15.89
CA GLU A 140 18.95 16.78 -15.48
C GLU A 140 19.03 16.96 -13.96
N ASN A 141 18.28 16.16 -13.19
CA ASN A 141 18.21 16.28 -11.72
C ASN A 141 19.06 15.24 -10.97
N VAL A 142 19.44 14.14 -11.62
CA VAL A 142 20.27 13.05 -11.04
C VAL A 142 21.52 13.61 -10.38
N ASP A 143 22.28 14.48 -11.07
CA ASP A 143 23.54 15.01 -10.53
C ASP A 143 23.33 15.91 -9.31
N LYS A 144 22.16 16.56 -9.19
CA LYS A 144 21.82 17.38 -8.02
C LYS A 144 21.40 16.50 -6.84
N ILE A 145 20.67 15.41 -7.11
CA ILE A 145 20.20 14.46 -6.09
C ILE A 145 21.38 13.63 -5.55
N CYS A 146 22.25 13.13 -6.42
CA CYS A 146 23.47 12.40 -6.05
C CYS A 146 24.46 13.26 -5.23
N LYS A 147 24.36 14.60 -5.30
CA LYS A 147 25.16 15.49 -4.44
C LYS A 147 24.60 15.60 -3.02
N HIS A 148 23.31 15.34 -2.82
CA HIS A 148 22.68 15.36 -1.49
C HIS A 148 23.12 14.16 -0.64
N PHE A 149 23.26 12.98 -1.26
CA PHE A 149 23.65 11.75 -0.57
C PHE A 149 24.87 11.09 -1.22
N LYS A 150 25.94 10.93 -0.43
CA LYS A 150 27.26 10.47 -0.90
C LYS A 150 27.24 9.15 -1.67
N TYR A 151 26.27 8.26 -1.42
CA TYR A 151 26.23 6.91 -1.98
C TYR A 151 25.15 6.68 -3.05
N ASP A 152 24.34 7.71 -3.36
CA ASP A 152 23.25 7.60 -4.34
C ASP A 152 23.76 7.31 -5.75
N HIS A 153 24.99 7.73 -6.05
CA HIS A 153 25.64 7.42 -7.33
C HIS A 153 25.75 5.91 -7.61
N ILE A 154 25.75 5.05 -6.58
CA ILE A 154 25.80 3.58 -6.72
C ILE A 154 24.42 3.06 -7.18
N LEU A 155 23.33 3.61 -6.65
CA LEU A 155 21.96 3.27 -7.03
C LEU A 155 21.62 3.75 -8.44
N TYR A 156 22.16 4.90 -8.86
CA TYR A 156 21.90 5.50 -10.17
C TYR A 156 23.00 5.21 -11.21
N LEU A 157 23.91 4.27 -10.93
CA LEU A 157 25.06 3.97 -11.77
C LEU A 157 24.61 3.46 -13.17
N LYS A 158 25.35 3.89 -14.20
CA LYS A 158 25.09 3.75 -15.65
C LYS A 158 24.57 2.39 -16.16
N GLU A 159 24.72 1.29 -15.43
CA GLU A 159 24.20 -0.03 -15.83
C GLU A 159 22.67 -0.06 -15.86
N HIS A 160 21.98 0.61 -14.92
CA HIS A 160 20.52 0.75 -14.96
C HIS A 160 20.06 1.68 -16.09
N VAL A 161 20.86 2.69 -16.45
CA VAL A 161 20.60 3.58 -17.59
C VAL A 161 20.78 2.84 -18.92
N LYS A 162 21.71 1.88 -19.00
CA LYS A 162 21.88 1.02 -20.18
C LYS A 162 20.66 0.10 -20.38
N ARG A 163 20.12 -0.48 -19.29
CA ARG A 163 18.88 -1.25 -19.31
C ARG A 163 17.67 -0.38 -19.68
N ALA A 164 17.59 0.86 -19.18
CA ALA A 164 16.54 1.82 -19.55
C ALA A 164 16.62 2.26 -21.03
N ASN A 165 17.82 2.42 -21.60
CA ASN A 165 17.97 2.75 -23.02
C ASN A 165 17.63 1.57 -23.95
N LEU A 166 17.86 0.32 -23.52
CA LEU A 166 17.44 -0.88 -24.27
C LEU A 166 15.90 -1.03 -24.28
N ILE A 167 15.22 -0.61 -23.22
CA ILE A 167 13.75 -0.63 -23.14
C ILE A 167 13.14 0.56 -23.92
N ASN A 168 13.77 1.73 -23.90
CA ASN A 168 13.33 2.92 -24.64
C ASN A 168 13.48 2.82 -26.17
N GLN A 169 14.25 1.85 -26.69
CA GLN A 169 14.23 1.53 -28.12
C GLN A 169 13.05 0.64 -28.52
N GLN A 170 12.35 0.03 -27.55
CA GLN A 170 11.27 -0.91 -27.82
C GLN A 170 9.89 -0.42 -27.35
N ASP A 171 9.79 0.54 -26.43
CA ASP A 171 8.52 1.17 -26.07
C ASP A 171 8.72 2.59 -25.51
N GLN A 172 8.26 3.60 -26.26
CA GLN A 172 8.42 5.02 -25.98
C GLN A 172 7.53 5.58 -24.84
N ASN A 173 7.04 4.78 -23.88
CA ASN A 173 6.04 5.28 -22.93
C ASN A 173 6.02 4.73 -21.49
N ILE A 174 7.06 4.04 -21.01
CA ILE A 174 7.01 3.48 -19.64
C ILE A 174 8.28 3.85 -18.87
N ALA A 175 8.18 4.96 -18.13
CA ALA A 175 9.20 5.45 -17.23
C ALA A 175 9.36 4.52 -16.01
N VAL A 176 10.48 3.80 -16.01
CA VAL A 176 11.24 3.18 -14.90
C VAL A 176 10.51 3.16 -13.54
N LEU A 177 9.80 2.06 -13.30
CA LEU A 177 9.50 1.55 -11.95
C LEU A 177 10.82 1.16 -11.30
N VAL A 178 11.31 2.02 -10.41
CA VAL A 178 12.25 1.59 -9.37
C VAL A 178 11.41 0.81 -8.36
N ASP A 179 11.48 -0.52 -8.48
CA ASP A 179 11.12 -1.46 -7.44
C ASP A 179 12.01 -1.22 -6.22
N ILE A 180 11.62 -0.25 -5.40
CA ILE A 180 12.01 -0.17 -4.00
C ILE A 180 10.70 0.02 -3.22
N VAL A 181 10.27 -1.10 -2.65
CA VAL A 181 9.14 -1.36 -1.72
C VAL A 181 7.75 -1.54 -2.33
#